data_AF-A0A3C0T9W7-F1
#
_entry.id   AF-A0A3C0T9W7-F1
#
_cell.length_a   1.000
_cell.length_b   1.000
_cell.length_c   1.000
_cell.angle_alpha   90.00
_cell.angle_beta   90.00
_cell.angle_gamma   90.00
#
_symmetry.space_group_name_H-M   'P 1'
#
loop_
_entity.id
_entity.type
_entity.pdbx_description
1 polymer ?
#
loop_
_entity_poly.entity_id
_entity_poly.type
_entity_poly.pdbx_seq_one_letter_code
_entity_poly.pdbx_strand_id
1 'polypeptide(L)'
;HLSAVKAWYDSDLALSSRLYQEIQRSHPTDLMALFAGHWLDFYLGDAKALMGRVDRVLNDWGESTPGYGYVLGMYAFGLEENGHYDQAEELGRRSVELNPADAWGVHSVTHVMEMTGRA
;
A
#
# COMPACT_ATOMS: atom_id res chain seq x y z
N HIS A 1 2.13 -8.30 15.88
CA HIS A 1 0.69 -8.28 15.55
C HIS A 1 -0.21 -7.93 16.73
N LEU A 2 -0.28 -8.72 17.82
CA LEU A 2 -1.23 -8.47 18.92
C LEU A 2 -1.22 -7.03 19.47
N SER A 3 -0.04 -6.46 19.75
CA SER A 3 0.05 -5.08 20.25
C SER A 3 -0.47 -4.04 19.25
N ALA A 4 -0.23 -4.25 17.95
CA ALA A 4 -0.70 -3.35 16.89
C ALA A 4 -2.22 -3.40 16.76
N VAL A 5 -2.80 -4.62 16.81
CA VAL A 5 -4.26 -4.81 16.80
C VAL A 5 -4.90 -4.21 18.04
N LYS A 6 -4.30 -4.38 19.22
CA LYS A 6 -4.79 -3.77 20.46
C LYS A 6 -4.81 -2.24 20.37
N ALA A 7 -3.73 -1.63 19.86
CA ALA A 7 -3.68 -0.19 19.64
C ALA A 7 -4.77 0.29 18.68
N TRP A 8 -5.03 -0.45 17.59
CA TRP A 8 -6.13 -0.14 16.68
C TRP A 8 -7.49 -0.25 17.40
N TYR A 9 -7.72 -1.34 18.13
CA TYR A 9 -8.96 -1.54 18.90
C TYR A 9 -9.20 -0.40 19.91
N ASP A 10 -8.15 0.06 20.57
CA ASP A 10 -8.18 1.19 21.50
C ASP A 10 -8.21 2.57 20.79
N SER A 11 -8.41 2.59 19.45
CA SER A 11 -8.45 3.77 18.57
C SER A 11 -7.17 4.61 18.49
N ASP A 12 -6.03 4.08 18.99
CA ASP A 12 -4.71 4.68 18.79
C ASP A 12 -4.13 4.24 17.44
N LEU A 13 -4.67 4.81 16.36
CA LEU A 13 -4.29 4.47 14.99
C LEU A 13 -2.82 4.81 14.69
N ALA A 14 -2.31 5.89 15.28
CA ALA A 14 -0.92 6.31 15.11
C ALA A 14 0.04 5.29 15.74
N LEU A 15 -0.24 4.83 16.97
CA LEU A 15 0.54 3.75 17.58
C LEU A 15 0.42 2.46 16.77
N SER A 16 -0.79 2.09 16.34
CA SER A 16 -1.00 0.88 15.54
C SER A 16 -0.18 0.91 14.24
N SER A 17 -0.22 2.01 13.49
CA SER A 17 0.54 2.19 12.25
C SER A 17 2.05 2.05 12.48
N ARG A 18 2.59 2.67 13.55
CA ARG A 18 4.00 2.55 13.92
C ARG A 18 4.38 1.12 14.27
N LEU A 19 3.56 0.41 15.05
CA LEU A 19 3.81 -0.98 15.43
C LEU A 19 3.79 -1.91 14.20
N TYR A 20 2.90 -1.69 13.24
CA TYR A 20 2.94 -2.42 11.97
C TYR A 20 4.21 -2.11 11.17
N GLN A 21 4.67 -0.86 11.15
CA GLN A 21 5.94 -0.51 10.51
C GLN A 21 7.14 -1.20 11.18
N GLU A 22 7.13 -1.34 12.51
CA GLU A 22 8.16 -2.09 13.24
C GLU A 22 8.17 -3.58 12.87
N ILE A 23 6.99 -4.19 12.69
CA ILE A 23 6.89 -5.59 12.22
C ILE A 23 7.52 -5.71 10.83
N GLN A 24 7.18 -4.80 9.91
CA GLN A 24 7.71 -4.80 8.55
C GLN A 24 9.23 -4.63 8.49
N ARG A 25 9.84 -3.86 9.39
CA ARG A 25 11.31 -3.75 9.45
C ARG A 25 12.00 -5.09 9.71
N SER A 26 11.38 -5.96 10.49
CA SER A 26 11.93 -7.28 10.83
C SER A 26 11.44 -8.39 9.90
N HIS A 27 10.28 -8.20 9.27
CA HIS A 27 9.62 -9.16 8.38
C HIS A 27 9.10 -8.41 7.15
N PRO A 28 9.97 -8.03 6.20
CA PRO A 28 9.59 -7.13 5.10
C PRO A 28 8.54 -7.71 4.15
N THR A 29 8.42 -9.05 4.10
CA THR A 29 7.42 -9.78 3.32
C THR A 29 6.17 -10.18 4.12
N ASP A 30 5.98 -9.66 5.33
CA ASP A 30 4.73 -9.82 6.09
C ASP A 30 3.61 -9.01 5.44
N LEU A 31 2.87 -9.66 4.53
CA LEU A 31 1.78 -9.04 3.78
C LEU A 31 0.70 -8.44 4.68
N MET A 32 0.38 -9.11 5.80
CA MET A 32 -0.66 -8.64 6.71
C MET A 32 -0.24 -7.39 7.46
N ALA A 33 1.03 -7.29 7.87
CA ALA A 33 1.57 -6.08 8.48
C ALA A 33 1.59 -4.92 7.47
N LEU A 34 1.98 -5.18 6.23
CA LEU A 34 1.96 -4.19 5.15
C LEU A 34 0.54 -3.70 4.86
N PHE A 35 -0.41 -4.63 4.67
CA PHE A 35 -1.83 -4.35 4.47
C PHE A 35 -2.39 -3.46 5.58
N ALA A 36 -2.25 -3.87 6.84
CA ALA A 36 -2.85 -3.17 7.97
C ALA A 36 -2.23 -1.78 8.17
N GLY A 37 -0.90 -1.69 8.05
CA GLY A 37 -0.20 -0.42 8.12
C GLY A 37 -0.60 0.56 7.01
N HIS A 38 -0.76 0.06 5.77
CA HIS A 38 -1.17 0.88 4.62
C HIS A 38 -2.58 1.46 4.82
N TRP A 39 -3.53 0.65 5.26
CA TRP A 39 -4.88 1.13 5.62
C TRP A 39 -4.87 2.19 6.73
N LEU A 40 -4.04 2.00 7.75
CA LEU A 40 -3.93 2.97 8.84
C LEU A 40 -3.34 4.30 8.38
N ASP A 41 -2.33 4.28 7.50
CA ASP A 41 -1.75 5.50 6.93
C ASP A 41 -2.79 6.26 6.09
N PHE A 42 -3.63 5.54 5.33
CA PHE A 42 -4.75 6.12 4.60
C PHE A 42 -5.77 6.76 5.54
N TYR A 43 -6.19 6.06 6.61
CA TYR A 43 -7.14 6.62 7.59
C TYR A 43 -6.60 7.83 8.35
N LEU A 44 -5.29 7.91 8.52
CA LEU A 44 -4.62 9.07 9.12
C LEU A 44 -4.45 10.24 8.14
N GLY A 45 -4.78 10.05 6.85
CA GLY A 45 -4.57 11.05 5.80
C GLY A 45 -3.11 11.32 5.48
N ASP A 46 -2.20 10.38 5.80
CA ASP A 46 -0.77 10.54 5.57
C ASP A 46 -0.36 9.87 4.25
N ALA A 47 -0.61 10.57 3.14
CA ALA A 47 -0.24 10.11 1.80
C ALA A 47 1.26 9.80 1.69
N LYS A 48 2.13 10.53 2.38
CA LYS A 48 3.59 10.28 2.33
C LYS A 48 3.95 8.98 3.04
N ALA A 49 3.33 8.69 4.18
CA ALA A 49 3.50 7.42 4.86
C ALA A 49 2.94 6.25 4.03
N LEU A 50 1.77 6.44 3.40
CA LEU A 50 1.12 5.47 2.53
C LEU A 50 2.07 4.95 1.44
N MET A 51 2.66 5.87 0.68
CA MET A 51 3.67 5.55 -0.36
C MET A 51 4.94 5.00 0.27
N GLY A 52 5.51 5.71 1.25
CA GLY A 52 6.81 5.37 1.82
C GLY A 52 6.82 4.04 2.56
N ARG A 53 5.68 3.54 3.06
CA ARG A 53 5.60 2.23 3.72
C ARG A 53 5.94 1.12 2.76
N VAL A 54 5.40 1.17 1.55
CA VAL A 54 5.63 0.15 0.52
C VAL A 54 7.04 0.28 -0.03
N ASP A 55 7.47 1.50 -0.35
CA ASP A 55 8.81 1.81 -0.86
C ASP A 55 9.94 1.20 -0.01
N ARG A 56 9.82 1.30 1.33
CA ARG A 56 10.83 0.78 2.27
C ARG A 56 11.03 -0.73 2.23
N VAL A 57 10.02 -1.49 1.82
CA VAL A 57 10.09 -2.96 1.78
C VAL A 57 10.11 -3.49 0.35
N LEU A 58 9.90 -2.66 -0.68
CA LEU A 58 9.64 -3.09 -2.04
C LEU A 58 10.74 -4.01 -2.62
N ASN A 59 12.00 -3.78 -2.24
CA ASN A 59 13.13 -4.60 -2.69
C ASN A 59 13.12 -6.04 -2.16
N ASP A 60 12.38 -6.31 -1.08
CA ASP A 60 12.19 -7.65 -0.52
C ASP A 60 11.05 -8.43 -1.20
N TRP A 61 10.33 -7.78 -2.11
CA TRP A 61 9.23 -8.37 -2.86
C TRP A 61 9.60 -8.61 -4.33
N GLY A 62 9.10 -9.70 -4.89
CA GLY A 62 9.25 -10.03 -6.31
C GLY A 62 8.11 -10.91 -6.80
N GLU A 63 8.06 -11.19 -8.10
CA GLU A 63 6.96 -11.93 -8.72
C GLU A 63 6.74 -13.34 -8.13
N SER A 64 7.78 -13.97 -7.59
CA SER A 64 7.68 -15.27 -6.93
C SER A 64 7.14 -15.19 -5.49
N THR A 65 7.10 -13.99 -4.89
CA THR A 65 6.58 -13.78 -3.53
C THR A 65 5.06 -13.75 -3.57
N PRO A 66 4.36 -14.64 -2.83
CA PRO A 66 2.90 -14.63 -2.77
C PRO A 66 2.35 -13.28 -2.33
N GLY A 67 1.43 -12.73 -3.13
CA GLY A 67 0.82 -11.42 -2.86
C GLY A 67 1.53 -10.23 -3.48
N TYR A 68 2.57 -10.43 -4.30
CA TYR A 68 3.28 -9.34 -4.99
C TYR A 68 2.36 -8.38 -5.76
N GLY A 69 1.32 -8.89 -6.43
CA GLY A 69 0.34 -8.05 -7.14
C GLY A 69 -0.32 -7.01 -6.22
N TYR A 70 -0.69 -7.40 -4.99
CA TYR A 70 -1.24 -6.47 -4.00
C TYR A 70 -0.21 -5.42 -3.54
N VAL A 71 1.07 -5.78 -3.47
CA VAL A 71 2.14 -4.83 -3.12
C VAL A 71 2.32 -3.78 -4.20
N LEU A 72 2.26 -4.18 -5.47
CA LEU A 72 2.24 -3.24 -6.58
C LEU A 72 1.01 -2.34 -6.54
N GLY A 73 -0.18 -2.88 -6.25
CA GLY A 73 -1.41 -2.11 -6.12
C GLY A 73 -1.33 -1.09 -4.98
N MET A 74 -0.91 -1.52 -3.79
CA MET A 74 -0.70 -0.63 -2.64
C MET A 74 0.31 0.48 -2.95
N TYR A 75 1.39 0.18 -3.68
CA TYR A 75 2.38 1.18 -4.06
C TYR A 75 1.84 2.16 -5.10
N ALA A 76 1.14 1.66 -6.12
CA ALA A 76 0.48 2.46 -7.14
C ALA A 76 -0.51 3.46 -6.51
N PHE A 77 -1.32 3.02 -5.55
CA PHE A 77 -2.20 3.90 -4.79
C PHE A 77 -1.41 4.96 -4.02
N GLY A 78 -0.35 4.58 -3.31
CA GLY A 78 0.52 5.54 -2.62
C GLY A 78 1.13 6.58 -3.58
N LEU A 79 1.59 6.16 -4.75
CA LEU A 79 2.15 7.05 -5.77
C LEU A 79 1.11 8.04 -6.32
N GLU A 80 -0.11 7.56 -6.60
CA GLU A 80 -1.21 8.37 -7.11
C GLU A 80 -1.59 9.48 -6.11
N GLU A 81 -1.76 9.13 -4.83
CA GLU A 81 -2.06 10.09 -3.76
C GLU A 81 -0.95 11.14 -3.54
N ASN A 82 0.26 10.87 -4.03
CA ASN A 82 1.38 11.82 -4.03
C ASN A 82 1.60 12.51 -5.39
N GLY A 83 0.71 12.32 -6.37
CA GLY A 83 0.77 12.94 -7.69
C GLY A 83 1.76 12.31 -8.67
N HIS A 84 2.30 11.13 -8.37
CA HIS A 84 3.21 10.39 -9.24
C HIS A 84 2.45 9.53 -10.26
N TYR A 85 1.60 10.18 -11.07
CA TYR A 85 0.59 9.51 -11.90
C TYR A 85 1.16 8.52 -12.93
N ASP A 86 2.26 8.84 -13.60
CA ASP A 86 2.84 7.96 -14.63
C ASP A 86 3.28 6.62 -14.02
N GLN A 87 3.98 6.66 -12.88
CA GLN A 87 4.44 5.47 -12.16
C GLN A 87 3.27 4.72 -11.52
N ALA A 88 2.28 5.46 -11.00
CA ALA A 88 1.07 4.87 -10.44
C ALA A 88 0.30 4.06 -11.49
N GLU A 89 0.13 4.59 -12.72
CA GLU A 89 -0.55 3.86 -13.78
C GLU A 89 0.22 2.60 -14.19
N GLU A 90 1.53 2.70 -14.39
CA GLU A 90 2.37 1.56 -14.78
C GLU A 90 2.23 0.40 -13.77
N LEU A 91 2.43 0.70 -12.49
CA LEU A 91 2.38 -0.31 -11.43
C LEU A 91 0.96 -0.78 -11.14
N GLY A 92 -0.04 0.11 -11.23
CA GLY A 92 -1.44 -0.21 -11.05
C GLY A 92 -1.95 -1.17 -12.12
N ARG A 93 -1.58 -0.95 -13.39
CA ARG A 93 -1.89 -1.88 -14.49
C ARG A 93 -1.25 -3.24 -14.29
N ARG A 94 0.04 -3.27 -13.92
CA ARG A 94 0.74 -4.53 -13.63
C ARG A 94 0.13 -5.27 -12.45
N SER A 95 -0.31 -4.57 -11.41
CA SER A 95 -1.07 -5.16 -10.29
C SER A 95 -2.33 -5.86 -10.78
N VAL A 96 -3.13 -5.20 -11.64
CA VAL A 96 -4.37 -5.77 -12.23
C VAL A 96 -4.08 -6.94 -13.15
N GLU A 97 -3.00 -6.90 -13.93
CA GLU A 97 -2.58 -8.02 -14.78
C GLU A 97 -2.23 -9.27 -13.97
N LEU A 98 -1.52 -9.10 -12.84
CA LEU A 98 -1.17 -10.17 -11.92
C LEU A 98 -2.37 -10.66 -11.09
N ASN A 99 -3.26 -9.75 -10.72
CA ASN A 99 -4.46 -10.02 -9.93
C ASN A 99 -5.62 -9.10 -10.35
N PRO A 100 -6.51 -9.56 -11.24
CA PRO A 100 -7.64 -8.76 -11.71
C PRO A 100 -8.64 -8.35 -10.62
N ALA A 101 -8.59 -9.00 -9.45
CA ALA A 101 -9.43 -8.67 -8.30
C ALA A 101 -8.78 -7.70 -7.31
N ASP A 102 -7.58 -7.17 -7.62
CA ASP A 102 -6.90 -6.21 -6.76
C ASP A 102 -7.57 -4.83 -6.83
N ALA A 103 -8.33 -4.50 -5.78
CA ALA A 103 -9.03 -3.22 -5.66
C ALA A 103 -8.07 -2.02 -5.65
N TRP A 104 -6.83 -2.17 -5.17
CA TRP A 104 -5.87 -1.09 -5.15
C TRP A 104 -5.36 -0.73 -6.54
N GLY A 105 -5.00 -1.73 -7.34
CA GLY A 105 -4.56 -1.53 -8.72
C GLY A 105 -5.66 -0.87 -9.56
N VAL A 106 -6.89 -1.37 -9.44
CA VAL A 106 -8.07 -0.78 -10.13
C VAL A 106 -8.29 0.66 -9.69
N HIS A 107 -8.35 0.91 -8.38
CA HIS A 107 -8.54 2.25 -7.81
C HIS A 107 -7.49 3.24 -8.32
N SER A 108 -6.22 2.88 -8.19
CA SER A 108 -5.10 3.74 -8.60
C SER A 108 -5.17 4.08 -10.09
N VAL A 109 -5.40 3.10 -10.98
CA VAL A 109 -5.51 3.36 -12.41
C VAL A 109 -6.73 4.25 -12.72
N THR A 110 -7.87 4.00 -12.08
CA THR A 110 -9.07 4.84 -12.26
C THR A 110 -8.81 6.29 -11.84
N HIS A 111 -8.20 6.51 -10.68
CA HIS A 111 -7.86 7.84 -10.21
C HIS A 111 -6.84 8.52 -11.13
N VAL A 112 -5.81 7.82 -11.60
CA VAL A 112 -4.88 8.38 -12.59
C VAL A 112 -5.61 8.84 -13.85
N MET A 113 -6.57 8.06 -14.37
CA MET A 113 -7.36 8.46 -15.54
C MET A 113 -8.18 9.73 -15.28
N GLU A 114 -8.83 9.83 -14.13
CA GLU A 114 -9.57 11.03 -13.72
C GLU A 114 -8.64 12.24 -13.59
N MET A 115 -7.57 12.12 -12.81
CA MET A 115 -6.63 13.20 -12.50
C MET A 115 -5.86 13.70 -13.73
N THR A 116 -5.73 12.88 -14.76
CA THR A 116 -5.06 13.24 -16.03
C THR A 116 -6.02 13.55 -17.18
N GLY A 117 -7.34 13.54 -16.93
CA GLY A 117 -8.36 13.89 -17.93
C GLY A 117 -8.51 12.87 -19.06
N ARG A 118 -8.31 11.58 -18.76
CA ARG A 118 -8.42 10.44 -19.69
C ARG A 118 -9.57 9.47 -19.35
N ALA A 119 -10.47 9.86 -18.45
CA ALA A 119 -11.64 9.08 -18.03
C ALA A 119 -12.78 9.09 -19.07
#